data_AF-A0A2W6TRF6-F1
#
_entry.id   AF-A0A2W6TRF6-F1
#
_cell.length_a   1.000
_cell.length_b   1.000
_cell.length_c   1.000
_cell.angle_alpha   90.00
_cell.angle_beta   90.00
_cell.angle_gamma   90.00
#
_symmetry.space_group_name_H-M   'P 1'
#
loop_
_entity.id
_entity.type
_entity.pdbx_description
1 polymer ?
#
loop_
_entity_poly.entity_id
_entity_poly.type
_entity_poly.pdbx_seq_one_letter_code
_entity_poly.pdbx_strand_id
1 'polypeptide(L)'
;MTRYDDIPYEDRRNPNLPWGYWIYIDDEVRGLPPLVDEYGHRWRSLREALWVDRLGMTGNYQFGHVDEEQVEFLLTVLAMIDRRVVCTEGVVTDVFGDGWHATAHYAAWLSGERLIEPTPTLASAKLTPEGQAILVMLASTRPADRAAMPIGPSGLHPFAQLRPEPDQVAMEAAIRKAEAALPKDTVRFMRSGGPGRALIVLMGAANAKLPMAETHWSISFKRPHHRDRLYAWLLAQPDRWQDWYRIAREQRAGALTEHLLTLFVGQDCEERGI
;
A
#
# COMPACT_ATOMS: atom_id res chain seq x y z
N MET A 1 18.25 -22.73 -27.80
CA MET A 1 17.07 -22.16 -28.47
C MET A 1 16.56 -21.07 -27.55
N THR A 2 17.08 -19.86 -27.73
CA THR A 2 16.80 -18.67 -26.91
C THR A 2 15.32 -18.35 -27.08
N ARG A 3 14.55 -18.20 -26.00
CA ARG A 3 13.13 -17.83 -26.15
C ARG A 3 13.08 -16.43 -26.77
N TYR A 4 12.06 -16.15 -27.57
CA TYR A 4 11.85 -14.82 -28.17
C TYR A 4 11.82 -13.69 -27.12
N ASP A 5 11.49 -14.04 -25.87
CA ASP A 5 11.48 -13.16 -24.70
C ASP A 5 12.86 -12.87 -24.10
N ASP A 6 13.93 -13.55 -24.53
CA ASP A 6 15.29 -13.35 -24.03
C ASP A 6 16.03 -12.19 -24.70
N ILE A 7 15.46 -11.63 -25.77
CA ILE A 7 16.02 -10.46 -26.46
C ILE A 7 15.59 -9.19 -25.69
N PRO A 8 16.52 -8.29 -25.33
CA PRO A 8 16.20 -7.01 -24.69
C PRO A 8 15.12 -6.22 -25.46
N TYR A 9 14.33 -5.42 -24.74
CA TYR A 9 13.21 -4.70 -25.35
C TYR A 9 13.69 -3.67 -26.35
N GLU A 10 14.74 -2.93 -26.02
CA GLU A 10 15.40 -1.92 -26.83
C GLU A 10 15.98 -2.46 -28.15
N ASP A 11 16.28 -3.75 -28.21
CA ASP A 11 16.75 -4.43 -29.43
C ASP A 11 15.58 -4.88 -30.32
N ARG A 12 14.37 -5.00 -29.75
CA ARG A 12 13.14 -5.41 -30.46
C ARG A 12 12.25 -4.23 -30.84
N ARG A 13 12.24 -3.18 -30.02
CA ARG A 13 11.28 -2.07 -30.02
C ARG A 13 11.99 -0.76 -29.72
N ASN A 14 11.40 0.34 -30.18
CA ASN A 14 11.92 1.67 -29.86
C ASN A 14 11.52 2.07 -28.42
N PRO A 15 12.47 2.20 -27.47
CA PRO A 15 12.17 2.53 -26.09
C PRO A 15 11.69 3.97 -25.88
N ASN A 16 11.84 4.83 -26.90
CA ASN A 16 11.38 6.23 -26.84
C ASN A 16 9.90 6.38 -27.19
N LEU A 17 9.24 5.31 -27.65
CA LEU A 17 7.82 5.30 -27.95
C LEU A 17 7.04 4.59 -26.83
N PRO A 18 5.78 5.00 -26.57
CA PRO A 18 4.93 4.28 -25.63
C PRO A 18 4.79 2.81 -26.04
N TRP A 19 4.69 1.92 -25.06
CA TRP A 19 4.46 0.49 -25.31
C TRP A 19 3.19 0.30 -26.15
N GLY A 20 3.20 -0.67 -27.07
CA GLY A 20 2.05 -0.95 -27.94
C GLY A 20 1.93 -0.05 -29.16
N TYR A 21 2.91 0.82 -29.48
CA TYR A 21 2.90 1.65 -30.68
C TYR A 21 2.80 0.87 -32.01
N TRP A 22 3.14 -0.42 -31.99
CA TRP A 22 3.05 -1.34 -33.12
C TRP A 22 1.66 -1.98 -33.28
N ILE A 23 0.77 -1.81 -32.28
CA ILE A 23 -0.62 -2.26 -32.36
C ILE A 23 -1.39 -1.24 -33.19
N TYR A 24 -2.08 -1.72 -34.22
CA TYR A 24 -2.81 -0.85 -35.15
C TYR A 24 -4.32 -0.97 -34.95
N ILE A 25 -5.05 0.02 -35.46
CA ILE A 25 -6.51 0.05 -35.44
C ILE A 25 -7.02 -0.57 -36.75
N ASP A 26 -7.86 -1.59 -36.63
CA ASP A 26 -8.61 -2.19 -37.72
C ASP A 26 -10.11 -1.89 -37.51
N ASP A 27 -10.64 -0.97 -38.32
CA ASP A 27 -12.05 -0.54 -38.25
C ASP A 27 -12.98 -1.30 -39.20
N GLU A 28 -12.46 -2.23 -40.01
CA GLU A 28 -13.22 -2.89 -41.08
C GLU A 28 -14.23 -3.91 -40.53
N VAL A 29 -13.96 -4.47 -39.34
CA VAL A 29 -14.77 -5.56 -38.77
C VAL A 29 -15.64 -5.08 -37.61
N ARG A 30 -16.92 -4.81 -37.89
CA ARG A 30 -17.91 -4.45 -36.85
C ARG A 30 -18.10 -5.58 -35.83
N GLY A 31 -18.11 -5.20 -34.56
CA GLY A 31 -18.43 -6.09 -33.43
C GLY A 31 -17.24 -6.83 -32.85
N LEU A 32 -16.04 -6.70 -33.43
CA LEU A 32 -14.79 -7.18 -32.83
C LEU A 32 -14.03 -6.02 -32.18
N PRO A 33 -13.11 -6.34 -31.23
CA PRO A 33 -12.21 -5.34 -30.70
C PRO A 33 -11.36 -4.70 -31.81
N PRO A 34 -11.16 -3.37 -31.78
CA PRO A 34 -10.61 -2.62 -32.90
C PRO A 34 -9.08 -2.64 -32.97
N LEU A 35 -8.38 -3.02 -31.89
CA LEU A 35 -6.92 -3.04 -31.89
C LEU A 35 -6.42 -4.42 -32.28
N VAL A 36 -5.43 -4.48 -33.16
CA VAL A 36 -4.82 -5.72 -33.65
C VAL A 36 -3.31 -5.69 -33.46
N ASP A 37 -2.77 -6.74 -32.86
CA ASP A 37 -1.32 -6.88 -32.70
C ASP A 37 -0.65 -7.60 -33.89
N GLU A 38 0.68 -7.73 -33.82
CA GLU A 38 1.47 -8.38 -34.87
C GLU A 38 1.24 -9.90 -35.02
N TYR A 39 0.61 -10.53 -34.02
CA TYR A 39 0.24 -11.94 -34.02
C TYR A 39 -1.22 -12.15 -34.47
N GLY A 40 -1.94 -11.07 -34.76
CA GLY A 40 -3.33 -11.09 -35.17
C GLY A 40 -4.33 -11.21 -34.01
N HIS A 41 -3.89 -11.11 -32.75
CA HIS A 41 -4.82 -11.03 -31.63
C HIS A 41 -5.50 -9.67 -31.59
N ARG A 42 -6.74 -9.67 -31.10
CA ARG A 42 -7.59 -8.49 -31.04
C ARG A 42 -7.83 -8.04 -29.61
N TRP A 43 -7.70 -6.74 -29.39
CA TRP A 43 -7.76 -6.11 -28.08
C TRP A 43 -8.75 -4.94 -28.07
N ARG A 44 -9.44 -4.75 -26.95
CA ARG A 44 -10.35 -3.62 -26.75
C ARG A 44 -9.59 -2.36 -26.37
N SER A 45 -8.45 -2.52 -25.72
CA SER A 45 -7.54 -1.44 -25.33
C SER A 45 -6.10 -1.92 -25.26
N LEU A 46 -5.14 -0.99 -25.34
CA LEU A 46 -3.72 -1.28 -25.10
C LEU A 46 -3.47 -1.79 -23.67
N ARG A 47 -4.33 -1.40 -22.71
CA ARG A 47 -4.24 -1.82 -21.31
C ARG A 47 -4.63 -3.28 -21.14
N GLU A 48 -5.65 -3.73 -21.88
CA GLU A 48 -6.02 -5.14 -21.95
C GLU A 48 -4.91 -5.97 -22.59
N ALA A 49 -4.34 -5.50 -23.71
CA ALA A 49 -3.22 -6.17 -24.36
C ALA A 49 -2.01 -6.32 -23.42
N LEU A 50 -1.67 -5.26 -22.68
CA LEU A 50 -0.61 -5.33 -21.67
C LEU A 50 -0.92 -6.38 -20.59
N TRP A 51 -2.12 -6.31 -20.00
CA TRP A 51 -2.49 -7.13 -18.85
C TRP A 51 -2.57 -8.61 -19.21
N VAL A 52 -3.28 -8.94 -20.28
CA VAL A 52 -3.58 -10.32 -20.65
C VAL A 52 -2.43 -10.97 -21.43
N ASP A 53 -1.89 -10.29 -22.43
CA ASP A 53 -0.87 -10.87 -23.32
C ASP A 53 0.52 -10.74 -22.69
N ARG A 54 0.98 -9.50 -22.47
CA ARG A 54 2.36 -9.24 -22.06
C ARG A 54 2.65 -9.70 -20.63
N LEU A 55 1.73 -9.51 -19.70
CA LEU A 55 1.90 -9.89 -18.29
C LEU A 55 1.32 -11.28 -17.97
N GLY A 56 0.68 -11.93 -18.94
CA GLY A 56 0.07 -13.25 -18.76
C GLY A 56 -1.02 -13.31 -17.68
N MET A 57 -1.64 -12.18 -17.34
CA MET A 57 -2.66 -12.13 -16.30
C MET A 57 -3.98 -12.69 -16.82
N THR A 58 -4.80 -13.19 -15.90
CA THR A 58 -6.14 -13.63 -16.26
C THR A 58 -6.95 -12.41 -16.70
N GLY A 59 -7.36 -12.36 -17.96
CA GLY A 59 -8.56 -11.62 -18.30
C GLY A 59 -9.73 -12.39 -17.71
N ASN A 60 -10.48 -11.82 -16.79
CA ASN A 60 -11.85 -12.30 -16.60
C ASN A 60 -12.54 -12.29 -17.98
N TYR A 61 -13.55 -13.12 -18.24
CA TYR A 61 -14.23 -13.24 -19.55
C TYR A 61 -14.56 -11.90 -20.25
N GLN A 62 -14.53 -10.78 -19.52
CA GLN A 62 -14.35 -9.43 -20.03
C GLN A 62 -13.29 -8.71 -19.17
N PHE A 63 -12.29 -8.05 -19.80
CA PHE A 63 -11.40 -7.09 -19.13
C PHE A 63 -12.27 -6.04 -18.42
N GLY A 64 -12.29 -6.12 -17.10
CA GLY A 64 -13.32 -5.48 -16.27
C GLY A 64 -12.75 -4.43 -15.32
N HIS A 65 -13.62 -3.95 -14.42
CA HIS A 65 -13.24 -2.92 -13.45
C HIS A 65 -12.07 -3.36 -12.55
N VAL A 66 -12.05 -4.63 -12.14
CA VAL A 66 -11.00 -5.21 -11.30
C VAL A 66 -9.65 -5.22 -12.02
N ASP A 67 -9.62 -5.62 -13.30
CA ASP A 67 -8.40 -5.63 -14.11
C ASP A 67 -7.88 -4.20 -14.31
N GLU A 68 -8.77 -3.25 -14.61
CA GLU A 68 -8.43 -1.82 -14.70
C GLU A 68 -7.86 -1.25 -13.40
N GLU A 69 -8.35 -1.70 -12.24
CA GLU A 69 -7.79 -1.32 -10.95
C GLU A 69 -6.38 -1.86 -10.74
N GLN A 70 -6.12 -3.11 -11.12
CA GLN A 70 -4.78 -3.68 -11.04
C GLN A 70 -3.80 -2.96 -11.98
N VAL A 71 -4.27 -2.57 -13.17
CA VAL A 71 -3.47 -1.78 -14.12
C VAL A 71 -3.20 -0.36 -13.60
N GLU A 72 -4.16 0.31 -12.96
CA GLU A 72 -3.92 1.60 -12.29
C GLU A 72 -2.96 1.45 -11.09
N PHE A 73 -3.03 0.33 -10.36
CA PHE A 73 -2.09 0.01 -9.29
C PHE A 73 -0.67 -0.15 -9.84
N LEU A 74 -0.50 -0.91 -10.91
CA LEU A 74 0.77 -1.05 -11.62
C LEU A 74 1.31 0.32 -12.09
N LEU A 75 0.48 1.13 -12.75
CA LEU A 75 0.84 2.49 -13.16
C LEU A 75 1.38 3.31 -11.98
N THR A 76 0.71 3.23 -10.84
CA THR A 76 1.13 3.98 -9.65
C THR A 76 2.48 3.53 -9.15
N VAL A 77 2.72 2.21 -9.07
CA VAL A 77 4.02 1.67 -8.64
C VAL A 77 5.14 2.07 -9.61
N LEU A 78 4.91 1.98 -10.92
CA LEU A 78 5.92 2.39 -11.92
C LEU A 78 6.21 3.89 -11.83
N ALA A 79 5.19 4.73 -11.66
CA ALA A 79 5.35 6.18 -11.52
C ALA A 79 6.10 6.57 -10.24
N MET A 80 5.96 5.79 -9.16
CA MET A 80 6.74 5.97 -7.93
C MET A 80 8.22 5.67 -8.13
N ILE A 81 8.53 4.59 -8.87
CA ILE A 81 9.91 4.19 -9.15
C ILE A 81 10.60 5.22 -10.06
N ASP A 82 9.90 5.75 -11.07
CA ASP A 82 10.38 6.79 -11.98
C ASP A 82 10.65 8.13 -11.24
N ARG A 83 9.72 8.55 -10.38
CA ARG A 83 9.82 9.80 -9.61
C ARG A 83 10.61 9.60 -8.31
N ARG A 84 11.95 9.58 -8.41
CA ARG A 84 12.92 9.49 -7.28
C ARG A 84 12.85 10.62 -6.21
N VAL A 85 11.69 11.07 -5.73
CA VAL A 85 11.57 12.38 -5.03
C VAL A 85 10.91 12.36 -3.64
N VAL A 86 10.40 11.23 -3.11
CA VAL A 86 9.92 11.21 -1.71
C VAL A 86 10.40 9.93 -1.02
N CYS A 87 10.94 10.07 0.20
CA CYS A 87 11.51 8.97 0.99
C CYS A 87 10.75 7.65 0.81
N THR A 88 11.50 6.64 0.40
CA THR A 88 11.05 5.32 -0.03
C THR A 88 10.26 4.54 1.02
N GLU A 89 10.41 4.85 2.31
CA GLU A 89 9.64 4.20 3.37
C GLU A 89 8.19 4.70 3.45
N GLY A 90 7.95 6.02 3.37
CA GLY A 90 6.60 6.59 3.53
C GLY A 90 5.65 6.22 2.39
N VAL A 91 6.19 6.10 1.18
CA VAL A 91 5.42 5.82 -0.04
C VAL A 91 5.07 4.33 -0.16
N VAL A 92 5.96 3.44 0.31
CA VAL A 92 5.71 1.99 0.38
C VAL A 92 4.67 1.66 1.45
N THR A 93 4.74 2.32 2.62
CA THR A 93 3.69 2.23 3.65
C THR A 93 2.34 2.68 3.11
N ASP A 94 2.28 3.77 2.33
CA ASP A 94 1.02 4.29 1.77
C ASP A 94 0.33 3.34 0.76
N VAL A 95 1.09 2.54 0.01
CA VAL A 95 0.53 1.64 -1.05
C VAL A 95 0.30 0.22 -0.56
N PHE A 96 1.25 -0.33 0.19
CA PHE A 96 1.23 -1.73 0.63
C PHE A 96 0.82 -1.91 2.11
N GLY A 97 0.67 -0.82 2.88
CA GLY A 97 0.14 -0.85 4.25
C GLY A 97 1.04 -1.63 5.22
N ASP A 98 2.28 -1.18 5.38
CA ASP A 98 3.35 -1.80 6.20
C ASP A 98 3.74 -3.25 5.84
N GLY A 99 3.21 -3.79 4.74
CA GLY A 99 3.52 -5.14 4.27
C GLY A 99 4.85 -5.26 3.52
N TRP A 100 5.95 -5.48 4.23
CA TRP A 100 7.28 -5.71 3.62
C TRP A 100 7.30 -6.91 2.68
N HIS A 101 6.69 -8.03 3.09
CA HIS A 101 6.60 -9.23 2.24
C HIS A 101 5.82 -8.96 0.95
N ALA A 102 4.77 -8.14 1.00
CA ALA A 102 4.00 -7.76 -0.19
C ALA A 102 4.86 -6.91 -1.13
N THR A 103 5.64 -5.98 -0.57
CA THR A 103 6.56 -5.12 -1.34
C THR A 103 7.67 -5.94 -1.99
N ALA A 104 8.32 -6.83 -1.24
CA ALA A 104 9.38 -7.70 -1.73
C ALA A 104 8.86 -8.68 -2.80
N HIS A 105 7.68 -9.26 -2.58
CA HIS A 105 7.02 -10.12 -3.56
C HIS A 105 6.71 -9.36 -4.86
N TYR A 106 6.17 -8.14 -4.75
CA TYR A 106 5.86 -7.32 -5.92
C TYR A 106 7.13 -6.87 -6.67
N ALA A 107 8.21 -6.53 -5.95
CA ALA A 107 9.52 -6.26 -6.54
C ALA A 107 10.07 -7.48 -7.29
N ALA A 108 9.98 -8.66 -6.70
CA ALA A 108 10.41 -9.91 -7.32
C ALA A 108 9.58 -10.22 -8.57
N TRP A 109 8.26 -10.01 -8.52
CA TRP A 109 7.38 -10.16 -9.68
C TRP A 109 7.73 -9.18 -10.80
N LEU A 110 7.84 -7.87 -10.52
CA LEU A 110 8.23 -6.87 -11.53
C LEU A 110 9.62 -7.12 -12.13
N SER A 111 10.56 -7.62 -11.32
CA SER A 111 11.88 -8.03 -11.79
C SER A 111 11.80 -9.28 -12.68
N GLY A 112 10.96 -10.25 -12.32
CA GLY A 112 10.67 -11.43 -13.13
C GLY A 112 10.06 -11.09 -14.48
N GLU A 113 9.16 -10.10 -14.50
CA GLU A 113 8.56 -9.52 -15.71
C GLU A 113 9.50 -8.57 -16.47
N ARG A 114 10.71 -8.34 -15.95
CA ARG A 114 11.75 -7.46 -16.52
C ARG A 114 11.29 -6.01 -16.72
N LEU A 115 10.34 -5.55 -15.91
CA LEU A 115 9.88 -4.15 -15.88
C LEU A 115 10.80 -3.25 -15.05
N ILE A 116 11.54 -3.86 -14.13
CA ILE A 116 12.56 -3.20 -13.30
C ILE A 116 13.86 -3.99 -13.32
N GLU A 117 14.97 -3.30 -13.04
CA GLU A 117 16.26 -3.96 -12.77
C GLU A 117 16.13 -4.89 -11.54
N PRO A 118 16.81 -6.06 -11.52
CA PRO A 118 16.76 -6.97 -10.39
C PRO A 118 17.17 -6.29 -9.09
N THR A 119 16.25 -6.26 -8.12
CA THR A 119 16.47 -5.59 -6.84
C THR A 119 15.75 -6.33 -5.71
N PRO A 120 16.29 -6.32 -4.47
CA PRO A 120 15.59 -6.86 -3.32
C PRO A 120 14.38 -6.01 -2.90
N THR A 121 14.31 -4.72 -3.29
CA THR A 121 13.26 -3.80 -2.81
C THR A 121 12.82 -2.78 -3.86
N LEU A 122 11.54 -2.42 -3.86
CA LEU A 122 11.01 -1.34 -4.72
C LEU A 122 11.67 0.02 -4.43
N ALA A 123 12.18 0.22 -3.21
CA ALA A 123 12.84 1.45 -2.80
C ALA A 123 14.09 1.79 -3.63
N SER A 124 14.81 0.77 -4.07
CA SER A 124 16.04 0.93 -4.86
C SER A 124 15.84 0.58 -6.33
N ALA A 125 14.61 0.28 -6.74
CA ALA A 125 14.28 -0.15 -8.09
C ALA A 125 14.57 0.95 -9.13
N LYS A 126 14.87 0.50 -10.34
CA LYS A 126 14.92 1.34 -11.53
C LYS A 126 14.11 0.68 -12.62
N LEU A 127 13.35 1.48 -13.37
CA LEU A 127 12.61 0.99 -14.52
C LEU A 127 13.59 0.56 -15.62
N THR A 128 13.28 -0.56 -16.27
CA THR A 128 13.91 -0.93 -17.55
C THR A 128 13.36 -0.05 -18.68
N PRO A 129 13.98 -0.07 -19.88
CA PRO A 129 13.41 0.63 -21.04
C PRO A 129 11.97 0.22 -21.35
N GLU A 130 11.63 -1.08 -21.20
CA GLU A 130 10.26 -1.56 -21.34
C GLU A 130 9.34 -1.03 -20.24
N GLY A 131 9.79 -1.05 -18.98
CA GLY A 131 9.05 -0.48 -17.86
C GLY A 131 8.73 1.00 -18.05
N GLN A 132 9.67 1.76 -18.62
CA GLN A 132 9.45 3.18 -18.97
C GLN A 132 8.41 3.33 -20.09
N ALA A 133 8.52 2.55 -21.16
CA ALA A 133 7.58 2.58 -22.27
C ALA A 133 6.15 2.22 -21.82
N ILE A 134 6.02 1.25 -20.89
CA ILE A 134 4.75 0.86 -20.28
C ILE A 134 4.22 1.97 -19.37
N LEU A 135 5.06 2.59 -18.54
CA LEU A 135 4.66 3.74 -17.72
C LEU A 135 4.05 4.86 -18.58
N VAL A 136 4.71 5.23 -19.68
CA VAL A 136 4.21 6.27 -20.59
C VAL A 136 2.90 5.85 -21.26
N MET A 137 2.79 4.60 -21.72
CA MET A 137 1.56 4.07 -22.31
C MET A 137 0.40 4.12 -21.30
N LEU A 138 0.62 3.62 -20.08
CA LEU A 138 -0.40 3.57 -19.04
C LEU A 138 -0.85 4.97 -18.62
N ALA A 139 0.08 5.92 -18.49
CA ALA A 139 -0.22 7.31 -18.20
C ALA A 139 -1.04 7.98 -19.31
N SER A 140 -0.79 7.61 -20.58
CA SER A 140 -1.46 8.19 -21.76
C SER A 140 -2.83 7.57 -22.06
N THR A 141 -3.07 6.35 -21.58
CA THR A 141 -4.29 5.57 -21.85
C THR A 141 -5.24 5.50 -20.66
N ARG A 142 -5.03 6.35 -19.64
CA ARG A 142 -5.90 6.37 -18.46
C ARG A 142 -7.35 6.64 -18.85
N PRO A 143 -8.33 5.96 -18.23
CA PRO A 143 -9.74 6.20 -18.53
C PRO A 143 -10.14 7.62 -18.13
N ALA A 144 -11.15 8.17 -18.82
CA ALA A 144 -11.50 9.59 -18.76
C ALA A 144 -11.89 10.07 -17.35
N ASP A 145 -12.50 9.19 -16.54
CA ASP A 145 -12.85 9.43 -15.14
C ASP A 145 -11.62 9.55 -14.21
N ARG A 146 -10.47 8.97 -14.61
CA ARG A 146 -9.23 8.95 -13.84
C ARG A 146 -8.15 9.87 -14.39
N ALA A 147 -8.21 10.24 -15.67
CA ALA A 147 -7.20 11.07 -16.34
C ALA A 147 -6.95 12.42 -15.64
N ALA A 148 -7.96 13.02 -15.02
CA ALA A 148 -7.86 14.28 -14.29
C ALA A 148 -7.21 14.14 -12.89
N MET A 149 -7.12 12.92 -12.34
CA MET A 149 -6.55 12.68 -11.02
C MET A 149 -5.02 12.59 -11.09
N PRO A 150 -4.27 13.07 -10.09
CA PRO A 150 -2.82 12.87 -10.03
C PRO A 150 -2.47 11.37 -10.02
N ILE A 151 -1.45 10.99 -10.80
CA ILE A 151 -0.85 9.66 -10.74
C ILE A 151 -0.07 9.55 -9.42
N GLY A 152 -0.48 8.63 -8.55
CA GLY A 152 0.08 8.46 -7.21
C GLY A 152 -0.88 7.78 -6.23
N PRO A 153 -0.43 7.52 -4.98
CA PRO A 153 -1.21 6.79 -3.99
C PRO A 153 -2.53 7.51 -3.62
N SER A 154 -2.57 8.84 -3.71
CA SER A 154 -3.78 9.64 -3.56
C SER A 154 -4.84 9.38 -4.64
N GLY A 155 -4.44 8.97 -5.85
CA GLY A 155 -5.34 8.55 -6.93
C GLY A 155 -5.79 7.09 -6.80
N LEU A 156 -5.04 6.25 -6.06
CA LEU A 156 -5.43 4.88 -5.68
C LEU A 156 -6.31 4.81 -4.43
N HIS A 157 -6.23 5.83 -3.56
CA HIS A 157 -6.93 5.90 -2.28
C HIS A 157 -8.49 5.81 -2.34
N PRO A 158 -9.17 6.11 -3.47
CA PRO A 158 -10.57 5.72 -3.65
C PRO A 158 -10.76 4.20 -3.77
N PHE A 159 -9.83 3.48 -4.40
CA PHE A 159 -9.91 2.04 -4.70
C PHE A 159 -9.35 1.16 -3.58
N ALA A 160 -8.48 1.70 -2.71
CA ALA A 160 -8.14 1.07 -1.44
C ALA A 160 -9.37 0.86 -0.52
N GLN A 161 -10.46 1.58 -0.77
CA GLN A 161 -11.76 1.40 -0.09
C GLN A 161 -12.51 0.14 -0.59
N LEU A 162 -12.04 -0.51 -1.66
CA LEU A 162 -12.63 -1.74 -2.23
C LEU A 162 -11.96 -3.02 -1.71
N ARG A 163 -10.86 -2.91 -0.93
CA ARG A 163 -10.35 -4.07 -0.18
C ARG A 163 -11.38 -4.43 0.90
N PRO A 164 -11.67 -5.72 1.14
CA PRO A 164 -12.53 -6.10 2.25
C PRO A 164 -11.92 -5.52 3.52
N GLU A 165 -12.68 -4.68 4.22
CA GLU A 165 -12.25 -4.17 5.52
C GLU A 165 -11.90 -5.38 6.40
N PRO A 166 -10.79 -5.33 7.16
CA PRO A 166 -10.49 -6.37 8.14
C PRO A 166 -11.75 -6.59 8.97
N ASP A 167 -12.17 -7.85 9.15
CA ASP A 167 -13.42 -8.20 9.82
C ASP A 167 -13.53 -7.43 11.14
N GLN A 168 -14.31 -6.35 11.10
CA GLN A 168 -14.40 -5.40 12.20
C GLN A 168 -15.04 -6.06 13.41
N VAL A 169 -15.91 -7.06 13.18
CA VAL A 169 -16.57 -7.82 14.22
C VAL A 169 -15.57 -8.72 14.92
N ALA A 170 -14.73 -9.45 14.16
CA ALA A 170 -13.68 -10.29 14.74
C ALA A 170 -12.63 -9.46 15.49
N MET A 171 -12.20 -8.32 14.93
CA MET A 171 -11.25 -7.41 15.57
C MET A 171 -11.82 -6.82 16.86
N GLU A 172 -13.05 -6.31 16.83
CA GLU A 172 -13.71 -5.77 18.02
C GLU A 172 -13.90 -6.85 19.09
N ALA A 173 -14.25 -8.09 18.71
CA ALA A 173 -14.36 -9.21 19.63
C ALA A 173 -13.01 -9.57 20.29
N ALA A 174 -11.93 -9.60 19.52
CA ALA A 174 -10.58 -9.85 20.03
C ALA A 174 -10.13 -8.74 21.00
N ILE A 175 -10.35 -7.47 20.63
CA ILE A 175 -10.02 -6.33 21.48
C ILE A 175 -10.82 -6.38 22.79
N ARG A 176 -12.13 -6.61 22.74
CA ARG A 176 -12.96 -6.71 23.97
C ARG A 176 -12.51 -7.83 24.89
N LYS A 177 -12.12 -8.98 24.32
CA LYS A 177 -11.60 -10.11 25.10
C LYS A 177 -10.29 -9.74 25.80
N ALA A 178 -9.39 -9.05 25.12
CA ALA A 178 -8.14 -8.57 25.69
C ALA A 178 -8.37 -7.49 26.76
N GLU A 179 -9.26 -6.52 26.52
CA GLU A 179 -9.65 -5.49 27.48
C GLU A 179 -10.22 -6.09 28.78
N ALA A 180 -11.05 -7.15 28.65
CA ALA A 180 -11.64 -7.82 29.81
C ALA A 180 -10.62 -8.59 30.67
N ALA A 181 -9.47 -8.96 30.10
CA ALA A 181 -8.41 -9.68 30.81
C ALA A 181 -7.48 -8.76 31.60
N LEU A 182 -7.55 -7.43 31.41
CA LEU A 182 -6.65 -6.48 32.05
C LEU A 182 -7.03 -6.18 33.52
N PRO A 183 -6.05 -6.06 34.43
CA PRO A 183 -6.31 -5.65 35.82
C PRO A 183 -6.80 -4.19 35.89
N LYS A 184 -7.82 -3.95 36.73
CA LYS A 184 -8.52 -2.64 36.81
C LYS A 184 -7.72 -1.52 37.49
N ASP A 185 -6.67 -1.85 38.22
CA ASP A 185 -5.88 -0.91 39.04
C ASP A 185 -4.58 -0.44 38.36
N THR A 186 -4.41 -0.77 37.08
CA THR A 186 -3.19 -0.42 36.33
C THR A 186 -3.34 0.92 35.62
N VAL A 187 -2.23 1.63 35.46
CA VAL A 187 -2.06 2.56 34.33
C VAL A 187 -2.54 1.87 33.06
N ARG A 188 -3.42 2.51 32.30
CA ARG A 188 -4.08 1.85 31.17
C ARG A 188 -4.20 2.71 29.94
N PHE A 189 -3.95 2.11 28.78
CA PHE A 189 -4.46 2.64 27.53
C PHE A 189 -5.94 2.32 27.40
N MET A 190 -6.71 3.25 26.85
CA MET A 190 -8.10 3.06 26.51
C MET A 190 -8.42 3.65 25.16
N ARG A 191 -9.34 3.02 24.46
CA ARG A 191 -10.03 3.65 23.34
C ARG A 191 -11.01 4.68 23.89
N SER A 192 -10.95 5.89 23.36
CA SER A 192 -11.89 6.96 23.64
C SER A 192 -12.40 7.52 22.32
N GLY A 193 -13.63 8.01 22.28
CA GLY A 193 -14.20 8.52 21.05
C GLY A 193 -15.72 8.62 21.05
N GLY A 194 -16.22 9.71 20.46
CA GLY A 194 -17.60 9.86 20.03
C GLY A 194 -17.71 9.75 18.50
N PRO A 195 -18.89 10.02 17.92
CA PRO A 195 -19.08 10.03 16.48
C PRO A 195 -18.02 10.91 15.79
N GLY A 196 -17.23 10.32 14.90
CA GLY A 196 -16.18 11.03 14.14
C GLY A 196 -14.85 11.28 14.86
N ARG A 197 -14.63 10.75 16.07
CA ARG A 197 -13.33 10.84 16.77
C ARG A 197 -12.86 9.47 17.23
N ALA A 198 -11.78 8.97 16.66
CA ALA A 198 -11.11 7.75 17.12
C ALA A 198 -9.84 8.12 17.89
N LEU A 199 -9.84 7.97 19.21
CA LEU A 199 -8.75 8.38 20.11
C LEU A 199 -8.24 7.18 20.90
N ILE A 200 -6.94 7.15 21.20
CA ILE A 200 -6.37 6.33 22.27
C ILE A 200 -5.86 7.29 23.33
N VAL A 201 -6.17 7.00 24.59
CA VAL A 201 -5.70 7.76 25.76
C VAL A 201 -4.92 6.85 26.68
N LEU A 202 -3.81 7.34 27.22
CA LEU A 202 -3.12 6.73 28.35
C LEU A 202 -3.58 7.41 29.64
N MET A 203 -4.17 6.62 30.53
CA MET A 203 -4.61 7.09 31.84
C MET A 203 -3.72 6.57 32.95
N GLY A 204 -3.49 7.42 33.94
CA GLY A 204 -2.85 7.05 35.20
C GLY A 204 -3.37 7.92 36.34
N ALA A 205 -2.79 7.76 37.53
CA ALA A 205 -3.24 8.48 38.71
C ALA A 205 -3.03 9.99 38.54
N ALA A 206 -4.09 10.77 38.74
CA ALA A 206 -4.02 12.22 38.80
C ALA A 206 -3.20 12.65 40.01
N ASN A 207 -2.47 13.75 39.90
CA ASN A 207 -1.81 14.37 41.06
C ASN A 207 -2.82 15.21 41.86
N ALA A 208 -3.89 14.57 42.33
CA ALA A 208 -5.00 15.19 43.04
C ALA A 208 -5.18 14.56 44.43
N LYS A 209 -5.73 15.33 45.38
CA LYS A 209 -6.03 14.83 46.74
C LYS A 209 -7.11 13.73 46.75
N LEU A 210 -7.88 13.61 45.68
CA LEU A 210 -8.84 12.54 45.43
C LEU A 210 -8.23 11.56 44.41
N PRO A 211 -8.37 10.24 44.60
CA PRO A 211 -7.91 9.24 43.65
C PRO A 211 -8.75 9.31 42.37
N MET A 212 -8.25 10.08 41.39
CA MET A 212 -8.85 10.25 40.07
C MET A 212 -7.88 9.76 39.00
N ALA A 213 -8.41 9.34 37.85
CA ALA A 213 -7.61 9.07 36.67
C ALA A 213 -7.46 10.35 35.83
N GLU A 214 -6.25 10.62 35.37
CA GLU A 214 -5.92 11.73 34.47
C GLU A 214 -5.36 11.18 33.15
N THR A 215 -5.53 11.92 32.06
CA THR A 215 -4.95 11.58 30.76
C THR A 215 -3.54 12.16 30.68
N HIS A 216 -2.54 11.30 30.50
CA HIS A 216 -1.13 11.72 30.41
C HIS A 216 -0.61 11.69 28.96
N TRP A 217 -1.30 10.99 28.08
CA TRP A 217 -0.99 10.97 26.65
C TRP A 217 -2.24 10.66 25.84
N SER A 218 -2.32 11.18 24.62
CA SER A 218 -3.38 10.84 23.69
C SER A 218 -2.93 10.94 22.24
N ILE A 219 -3.55 10.13 21.38
CA ILE A 219 -3.36 10.20 19.93
C ILE A 219 -4.71 10.03 19.23
N SER A 220 -4.94 10.83 18.20
CA SER A 220 -6.18 10.82 17.40
C SER A 220 -5.97 10.24 16.03
N PHE A 221 -6.97 9.52 15.54
CA PHE A 221 -6.99 8.89 14.23
C PHE A 221 -8.15 9.42 13.40
N LYS A 222 -7.92 9.54 12.10
CA LYS A 222 -8.96 9.87 11.11
C LYS A 222 -9.97 8.73 10.92
N ARG A 223 -9.53 7.47 11.10
CA ARG A 223 -10.36 6.27 10.90
C ARG A 223 -10.30 5.34 12.13
N PRO A 224 -11.43 4.76 12.57
CA PRO A 224 -11.47 3.83 13.70
C PRO A 224 -10.58 2.60 13.55
N HIS A 225 -10.49 2.00 12.36
CA HIS A 225 -9.69 0.80 12.17
C HIS A 225 -8.17 1.03 12.33
N HIS A 226 -7.65 2.23 12.01
CA HIS A 226 -6.25 2.57 12.29
C HIS A 226 -5.99 2.66 13.79
N ARG A 227 -6.93 3.25 14.54
CA ARG A 227 -6.90 3.27 16.01
C ARG A 227 -6.88 1.84 16.57
N ASP A 228 -7.77 0.99 16.09
CA ASP A 228 -7.93 -0.36 16.62
C ASP A 228 -6.71 -1.25 16.38
N ARG A 229 -5.99 -1.07 15.26
CA ARG A 229 -4.72 -1.77 15.00
C ARG A 229 -3.62 -1.34 15.97
N LEU A 230 -3.40 -0.03 16.15
CA LEU A 230 -2.41 0.43 17.13
C LEU A 230 -2.79 -0.02 18.54
N TYR A 231 -4.08 0.05 18.87
CA TYR A 231 -4.56 -0.37 20.17
C TYR A 231 -4.37 -1.87 20.43
N ALA A 232 -4.59 -2.72 19.42
CA ALA A 232 -4.31 -4.14 19.52
C ALA A 232 -2.82 -4.42 19.78
N TRP A 233 -1.91 -3.68 19.14
CA TRP A 233 -0.47 -3.77 19.40
C TRP A 233 -0.12 -3.35 20.84
N LEU A 234 -0.73 -2.27 21.36
CA LEU A 234 -0.55 -1.85 22.75
C LEU A 234 -1.03 -2.92 23.74
N LEU A 235 -2.17 -3.56 23.45
CA LEU A 235 -2.76 -4.63 24.27
C LEU A 235 -1.91 -5.90 24.33
N ALA A 236 -1.00 -6.10 23.38
CA ALA A 236 -0.08 -7.24 23.39
C ALA A 236 1.07 -7.07 24.42
N GLN A 237 1.27 -5.88 24.97
CA GLN A 237 2.40 -5.54 25.84
C GLN A 237 1.97 -4.85 27.16
N PRO A 238 1.00 -5.40 27.91
CA PRO A 238 0.44 -4.73 29.09
C PRO A 238 1.45 -4.59 30.24
N ASP A 239 2.47 -5.44 30.28
CA ASP A 239 3.57 -5.42 31.23
C ASP A 239 4.41 -4.13 31.14
N ARG A 240 4.46 -3.49 29.97
CA ARG A 240 5.29 -2.29 29.72
C ARG A 240 4.57 -0.97 30.00
N TRP A 241 3.26 -1.00 30.23
CA TRP A 241 2.43 0.20 30.30
C TRP A 241 2.83 1.14 31.45
N GLN A 242 3.28 0.58 32.58
CA GLN A 242 3.74 1.38 33.72
C GLN A 242 4.99 2.20 33.39
N ASP A 243 5.93 1.63 32.65
CA ASP A 243 7.15 2.31 32.22
C ASP A 243 6.85 3.37 31.16
N TRP A 244 5.97 3.07 30.21
CA TRP A 244 5.51 4.04 29.21
C TRP A 244 4.78 5.23 29.84
N TYR A 245 4.02 5.00 30.91
CA TYR A 245 3.42 6.07 31.68
C TYR A 245 4.44 6.95 32.38
N ARG A 246 5.50 6.36 32.94
CA ARG A 246 6.61 7.13 33.51
C ARG A 246 7.26 8.03 32.46
N ILE A 247 7.48 7.52 31.25
CA ILE A 247 7.97 8.32 30.10
C ILE A 247 7.01 9.47 29.78
N ALA A 248 5.70 9.19 29.69
CA ALA A 248 4.69 10.21 29.39
C ALA A 248 4.60 11.30 30.46
N ARG A 249 4.83 10.95 31.73
CA ARG A 249 4.70 11.86 32.87
C ARG A 249 5.95 12.69 33.16
N GLU A 250 7.14 12.09 33.03
CA GLU A 250 8.40 12.68 33.51
C GLU A 250 9.19 13.40 32.42
N GLN A 251 8.85 13.21 31.15
CA GLN A 251 9.61 13.74 30.02
C GLN A 251 8.87 14.86 29.27
N ARG A 252 9.55 15.42 28.26
CA ARG A 252 9.00 16.43 27.35
C ARG A 252 7.74 15.92 26.64
N ALA A 253 6.86 16.86 26.26
CA ALA A 253 5.72 16.56 25.42
C ALA A 253 6.16 15.81 24.16
N GLY A 254 5.52 14.66 23.87
CA GLY A 254 5.84 13.81 22.71
C GLY A 254 6.87 12.71 22.96
N ALA A 255 7.55 12.67 24.12
CA ALA A 255 8.56 11.65 24.41
C ALA A 255 8.01 10.20 24.36
N LEU A 256 6.79 9.98 24.84
CA LEU A 256 6.15 8.66 24.71
C LEU A 256 5.90 8.31 23.24
N THR A 257 5.47 9.27 22.41
CA THR A 257 5.26 9.01 20.99
C THR A 257 6.58 8.62 20.31
N GLU A 258 7.66 9.34 20.57
CA GLU A 258 9.00 9.01 20.06
C GLU A 258 9.46 7.62 20.52
N HIS A 259 9.21 7.28 21.78
CA HIS A 259 9.55 5.96 22.33
C HIS A 259 8.76 4.84 21.65
N LEU A 260 7.44 5.00 21.48
CA LEU A 260 6.61 4.00 20.80
C LEU A 260 7.01 3.82 19.34
N LEU A 261 7.36 4.92 18.65
CA LEU A 261 7.91 4.86 17.29
C LEU A 261 9.23 4.09 17.25
N THR A 262 10.13 4.33 18.22
CA THR A 262 11.40 3.61 18.32
C THR A 262 11.19 2.11 18.56
N LEU A 263 10.23 1.74 19.42
CA LEU A 263 9.88 0.33 19.65
C LEU A 263 9.28 -0.32 18.40
N PHE A 264 8.40 0.39 17.69
CA PHE A 264 7.79 -0.13 16.48
C PHE A 264 8.85 -0.36 15.40
N VAL A 265 9.75 0.60 15.18
CA VAL A 265 10.88 0.45 14.26
C VAL A 265 11.79 -0.70 14.68
N GLY A 266 12.13 -0.79 15.97
CA GLY A 266 12.99 -1.87 16.48
C GLY A 266 12.38 -3.25 16.27
N GLN A 267 11.10 -3.43 16.61
CA GLN A 267 10.38 -4.69 16.39
C GLN A 267 10.28 -5.03 14.90
N ASP A 268 9.99 -4.04 14.05
CA ASP A 268 9.94 -4.23 12.60
C ASP A 268 11.29 -4.66 12.02
N CYS A 269 12.40 -4.07 12.50
CA CYS A 269 13.75 -4.49 12.14
C CYS A 269 14.05 -5.93 12.61
N GLU A 270 13.73 -6.27 13.86
CA GLU A 270 13.95 -7.62 14.41
C GLU A 270 13.15 -8.70 13.66
N GLU A 271 11.86 -8.45 13.39
CA GLU A 271 11.01 -9.37 12.63
C GLU A 271 11.47 -9.54 11.18
N ARG A 272 12.12 -8.53 10.61
CA ARG A 272 12.69 -8.54 9.27
C ARG A 272 14.15 -9.00 9.22
N GLY A 273 14.79 -9.22 10.37
CA GLY A 273 16.18 -9.66 10.48
C GLY A 273 17.20 -8.63 9.97
N ILE A 274 16.95 -7.34 10.17
CA ILE A 274 17.82 -6.21 9.80
C ILE A 274 18.53 -5.66 11.04
#